data_AF-A0A830CKI4-F1
#
_entry.id   AF-A0A830CKI4-F1
#
_cell.length_a   1.000
_cell.length_b   1.000
_cell.length_c   1.000
_cell.angle_alpha   90.00
_cell.angle_beta   90.00
_cell.angle_gamma   90.00
#
_symmetry.space_group_name_H-M   'P 1'
#
loop_
_entity.id
_entity.type
_entity.pdbx_description
1 polymer ?
#
loop_
_entity_poly.entity_id
_entity_poly.type
_entity_poly.pdbx_seq_one_letter_code
_entity_poly.pdbx_strand_id
1 'polypeptide(L)'
;MKIKTAKGFSLEKLKAARIPKKLGLTIGIFVNHHCRNRFLEGLHTNVQRLKLYKAKVIVFSGYERKIKNGDSTLEELAITTQVSCAFLSSVPEKPTVDLVKVTYELKSIKACNKLHLERTNACYVGVRAQRATDAENE
;
A
#
# COMPACT_ATOMS: atom_id res chain seq x y z
N MET A 1 -2.00 9.22 -9.60
CA MET A 1 -2.31 9.37 -8.16
C MET A 1 -1.08 9.93 -7.44
N LYS A 2 -1.24 10.87 -6.50
CA LYS A 2 -0.11 11.40 -5.72
C LYS A 2 0.14 10.49 -4.52
N ILE A 3 1.29 9.82 -4.47
CA ILE A 3 1.70 8.99 -3.33
C ILE A 3 2.57 9.86 -2.41
N LYS A 4 2.25 9.88 -1.12
CA LYS A 4 3.03 10.58 -0.09
C LYS A 4 3.73 9.56 0.80
N THR A 5 4.95 9.87 1.24
CA THR A 5 5.63 9.09 2.27
C THR A 5 4.89 9.28 3.59
N ALA A 6 4.32 8.20 4.11
CA ALA A 6 3.63 8.20 5.39
C ALA A 6 4.63 8.23 6.56
N LYS A 7 4.17 8.67 7.74
CA LYS A 7 4.96 8.69 8.97
C LYS A 7 5.54 7.31 9.34
N GLY A 8 4.81 6.21 9.07
CA GLY A 8 5.26 4.85 9.37
C GLY A 8 4.32 3.74 8.96
N PHE A 9 4.71 2.51 9.25
CA PHE A 9 3.94 1.29 8.95
C PHE A 9 2.99 0.91 10.08
N SER A 10 1.81 0.43 9.72
CA SER A 10 0.82 -0.14 10.65
C SER A 10 1.27 -1.51 11.21
N LEU A 11 0.77 -1.89 12.38
CA LEU A 11 1.03 -3.20 12.98
C LEU A 11 0.62 -4.38 12.09
N GLU A 12 -0.48 -4.23 11.35
CA GLU A 12 -0.99 -5.24 10.41
C GLU A 12 0.01 -5.56 9.30
N LYS A 13 0.56 -4.52 8.65
CA LYS A 13 1.62 -4.63 7.63
C LYS A 13 2.85 -5.36 8.17
N LEU A 14 3.29 -5.01 9.39
CA LEU A 14 4.45 -5.64 10.03
C LEU A 14 4.19 -7.12 10.34
N LYS A 15 2.99 -7.44 10.83
CA LYS A 15 2.57 -8.83 11.08
C LYS A 15 2.56 -9.65 9.80
N ALA A 16 2.02 -9.11 8.71
CA ALA A 16 2.02 -9.75 7.39
C ALA A 16 3.43 -9.92 6.80
N ALA A 17 4.35 -8.99 7.08
CA ALA A 17 5.75 -9.09 6.70
C ALA A 17 6.60 -9.97 7.63
N ARG A 18 6.01 -10.55 8.70
CA ARG A 18 6.71 -11.30 9.75
C ARG A 18 7.84 -10.51 10.42
N ILE A 19 7.62 -9.22 10.65
CA ILE A 19 8.54 -8.34 11.38
C ILE A 19 7.86 -7.97 12.71
N PRO A 20 8.41 -8.38 13.87
CA PRO A 20 7.85 -7.97 15.14
C PRO A 20 8.13 -6.49 15.41
N LYS A 21 7.19 -5.81 16.08
CA LYS A 21 7.23 -4.34 16.29
C LYS A 21 8.51 -3.83 16.96
N LYS A 22 9.08 -4.60 17.90
CA LYS A 22 10.29 -4.22 18.63
C LYS A 22 11.52 -4.30 17.73
N LEU A 23 11.66 -5.37 16.95
CA LEU A 23 12.76 -5.50 15.99
C LEU A 23 12.66 -4.47 14.87
N GLY A 24 11.44 -4.16 14.39
CA GLY A 24 11.24 -3.13 13.38
C GLY A 24 11.86 -1.79 13.78
N LEU A 25 11.64 -1.35 15.03
CA LEU A 25 12.21 -0.10 15.53
C LEU A 25 13.75 -0.14 15.58
N THR A 26 14.34 -1.27 15.98
CA THR A 26 15.80 -1.46 16.04
C THR A 26 16.47 -1.42 14.66
N ILE A 27 15.81 -1.98 13.64
CA ILE A 27 16.34 -2.04 12.27
C ILE A 27 16.13 -0.69 11.53
N GLY A 28 15.37 0.25 12.10
CA GLY A 28 15.12 1.57 11.51
C GLY A 28 13.78 1.70 10.76
N ILE A 29 12.83 0.78 11.01
CA ILE A 29 11.47 0.87 10.46
C ILE A 29 10.57 1.61 11.45
N PHE A 30 10.09 2.79 11.06
CA PHE A 30 9.15 3.55 11.91
C PHE A 30 7.77 2.89 11.95
N VAL A 31 7.28 2.61 13.16
CA VAL A 31 5.98 1.96 13.40
C VAL A 31 4.95 2.98 13.85
N ASN A 32 3.85 3.09 13.12
CA ASN A 32 2.70 3.93 13.47
C ASN A 32 1.48 3.07 13.79
N HIS A 33 1.14 2.95 15.07
CA HIS A 33 0.04 2.13 15.57
C HIS A 33 -1.35 2.74 15.33
N HIS A 34 -1.45 4.04 15.03
CA HIS A 34 -2.73 4.70 14.73
C HIS A 34 -3.17 4.50 13.26
N CYS A 35 -2.27 4.04 12.39
CA CYS A 35 -2.58 3.85 10.98
C CYS A 35 -3.43 2.58 10.79
N ARG A 36 -4.59 2.73 10.13
CA ARG A 36 -5.50 1.64 9.75
C ARG A 36 -5.56 1.51 8.23
N ASN A 37 -5.52 0.29 7.70
CA ASN A 37 -5.66 0.04 6.27
C ASN A 37 -7.14 -0.17 5.93
N ARG A 38 -7.61 0.46 4.85
CA ARG A 38 -8.97 0.27 4.32
C ARG A 38 -9.01 -0.61 3.06
N PHE A 39 -7.87 -0.76 2.38
CA PHE A 39 -7.77 -1.41 1.09
C PHE A 39 -6.65 -2.45 1.09
N LEU A 40 -6.89 -3.58 0.40
CA LEU A 40 -5.96 -4.72 0.34
C LEU A 40 -4.73 -4.45 -0.54
N GLU A 41 -4.89 -3.76 -1.66
CA GLU A 41 -3.78 -3.41 -2.56
C GLU A 41 -2.71 -2.59 -1.85
N GLY A 42 -3.14 -1.61 -1.06
CA GLY A 42 -2.25 -0.79 -0.22
C GLY A 42 -1.57 -1.59 0.89
N LEU A 43 -2.18 -2.67 1.38
CA LEU A 43 -1.55 -3.59 2.33
C LEU A 43 -0.44 -4.37 1.63
N HIS A 44 -0.75 -4.98 0.49
CA HIS A 44 0.16 -5.85 -0.26
C HIS A 44 1.42 -5.13 -0.72
N THR A 45 1.27 -3.98 -1.38
CA THR A 45 2.38 -3.13 -1.84
C THR A 45 3.35 -2.76 -0.71
N ASN A 46 2.81 -2.41 0.46
CA ASN A 46 3.64 -2.07 1.63
C ASN A 46 4.29 -3.30 2.28
N VAL A 47 3.62 -4.46 2.27
CA VAL A 47 4.22 -5.71 2.74
C VAL A 47 5.38 -6.12 1.83
N GLN A 48 5.22 -6.00 0.51
CA GLN A 48 6.31 -6.20 -0.44
C GLN A 48 7.46 -5.23 -0.17
N ARG A 49 7.17 -3.95 0.06
CA ARG A 49 8.19 -2.95 0.44
C ARG A 49 8.95 -3.34 1.71
N LEU A 50 8.28 -3.82 2.74
CA LEU A 50 8.92 -4.27 3.98
C LEU A 50 9.80 -5.50 3.77
N LYS A 51 9.36 -6.45 2.93
CA LYS A 51 10.17 -7.62 2.56
C LYS A 51 11.41 -7.22 1.78
N LEU A 52 11.27 -6.32 0.80
CA LEU A 52 12.40 -5.78 0.03
C LEU A 52 13.37 -5.01 0.92
N TYR A 53 12.86 -4.22 1.87
CA TYR A 53 13.68 -3.55 2.87
C TYR A 53 14.48 -4.55 3.70
N LYS A 54 13.81 -5.57 4.26
CA LYS A 54 14.45 -6.61 5.07
C LYS A 54 15.54 -7.38 4.30
N ALA A 55 15.34 -7.63 3.01
CA ALA A 55 16.32 -8.31 2.16
C ALA A 55 17.54 -7.44 1.83
N LYS A 56 17.40 -6.11 1.85
CA LYS A 56 18.48 -5.16 1.52
C LYS A 56 19.21 -4.62 2.75
N VAL A 57 18.61 -4.70 3.93
CA VAL A 57 19.26 -4.22 5.15
C VAL A 57 20.35 -5.19 5.57
N ILE A 58 21.54 -4.63 5.78
CA ILE A 58 22.70 -5.32 6.31
C ILE A 58 22.76 -4.97 7.81
N VAL A 59 22.67 -5.99 8.65
CA VAL A 59 22.75 -5.87 10.12
C VAL A 59 24.15 -6.27 10.58
N PHE A 60 24.82 -5.36 11.29
CA PHE A 60 26.10 -5.62 11.93
C PHE A 60 25.87 -6.30 13.29
N SER A 61 26.67 -7.32 13.58
CA SER A 61 26.69 -7.92 14.92
C SER A 61 27.20 -6.90 15.94
N GLY A 62 26.60 -6.84 17.13
CA GLY A 62 27.10 -5.97 18.21
C GLY A 62 28.50 -6.35 18.73
N TYR A 63 28.96 -7.58 18.47
CA TYR A 63 30.31 -8.04 18.75
C TYR A 63 30.80 -8.89 17.58
N GLU A 64 31.95 -8.54 17.00
CA GLU A 64 32.54 -9.19 15.81
C GLU A 64 32.68 -10.72 15.93
N ARG A 65 32.95 -11.22 17.15
CA ARG A 65 33.18 -12.65 17.40
C ARG A 65 31.90 -13.45 17.67
N LYS A 66 30.75 -12.79 17.82
CA LYS A 66 29.46 -13.43 18.18
C LYS A 66 28.39 -13.04 17.16
N ILE A 67 28.49 -13.65 15.98
CA ILE A 67 27.48 -13.55 14.93
C ILE A 67 26.25 -14.36 15.35
N LYS A 68 25.09 -13.71 15.45
CA LYS A 68 23.81 -14.33 15.81
C LYS A 68 22.94 -14.53 14.56
N ASN A 69 21.86 -15.30 14.74
CA ASN A 69 20.86 -15.49 13.70
C ASN A 69 20.22 -14.15 13.32
N GLY A 70 20.47 -13.69 12.09
CA GLY A 70 19.97 -12.41 11.56
C GLY A 70 21.05 -11.33 11.39
N ASP A 71 22.28 -11.60 11.82
CA ASP A 71 23.44 -10.77 11.48
C ASP A 71 23.97 -11.14 10.08
N SER A 72 24.63 -10.19 9.43
CA SER A 72 25.15 -10.36 8.06
C SER A 72 26.49 -11.11 8.05
N THR A 73 26.82 -11.75 6.93
CA THR A 73 28.09 -12.48 6.81
C THR A 73 29.27 -11.51 6.67
N LEU A 74 30.47 -11.94 7.06
CA LEU A 74 31.68 -11.10 6.96
C LEU A 74 31.96 -10.63 5.52
N GLU A 75 31.57 -11.42 4.51
CA GLU A 75 31.69 -11.07 3.09
C GLU A 75 30.78 -9.90 2.70
N GLU A 76 29.51 -9.92 3.13
CA GLU A 76 28.57 -8.83 2.89
C GLU A 76 29.03 -7.54 3.58
N LEU A 77 29.57 -7.65 4.81
CA LEU A 77 30.08 -6.51 5.56
C LEU A 77 31.26 -5.84 4.86
N ALA A 78 32.17 -6.61 4.27
CA ALA A 78 33.33 -6.05 3.55
C ALA A 78 32.94 -5.28 2.28
N ILE A 79 31.84 -5.67 1.63
CA ILE A 79 31.32 -5.02 0.42
C ILE A 79 30.44 -3.80 0.78
N THR A 80 29.99 -3.71 2.03
CA THR A 80 28.97 -2.73 2.44
C THR A 80 29.51 -1.30 2.34
N THR A 81 28.73 -0.44 1.67
CA THR A 81 28.98 1.00 1.57
C THR A 81 27.75 1.79 2.01
N GLN A 82 27.97 3.01 2.53
CA GLN A 82 26.86 3.86 2.94
C GLN A 82 26.13 4.42 1.71
N VAL A 83 24.82 4.20 1.65
CA VAL A 83 23.95 4.79 0.62
C VAL A 83 23.44 6.15 1.11
N SER A 84 23.77 7.23 0.39
CA SER A 84 23.39 8.60 0.76
C SER A 84 22.02 9.04 0.21
N CYS A 85 21.38 8.24 -0.64
CA CYS A 85 20.11 8.61 -1.29
C CYS A 85 18.87 8.13 -0.52
N ALA A 86 17.70 8.70 -0.86
CA ALA A 86 16.43 8.33 -0.25
C ALA A 86 16.09 6.85 -0.49
N PHE A 87 16.13 6.05 0.57
CA PHE A 87 16.01 4.60 0.50
C PHE A 87 14.55 4.14 0.26
N LEU A 88 14.34 3.36 -0.81
CA LEU A 88 13.04 2.77 -1.18
C LEU A 88 11.89 3.78 -1.11
N SER A 89 12.05 4.93 -1.76
CA SER A 89 10.98 5.92 -1.90
C SER A 89 9.82 5.34 -2.72
N SER A 90 8.59 5.69 -2.35
CA SER A 90 7.40 5.27 -3.09
C SER A 90 7.31 6.05 -4.40
N VAL A 91 7.72 5.41 -5.50
CA VAL A 91 7.59 5.98 -6.84
C VAL A 91 6.16 5.72 -7.33
N PRO A 92 5.44 6.76 -7.81
CA PRO A 92 4.15 6.53 -8.45
C PRO A 92 4.39 5.78 -9.77
N GLU A 93 3.86 4.57 -9.86
CA GLU A 93 3.80 3.84 -11.12
C GLU A 93 2.95 4.64 -12.10
N LYS A 94 3.47 4.87 -13.31
CA LYS A 94 2.71 5.48 -14.39
C LYS A 94 1.74 4.40 -14.88
N PRO A 95 0.42 4.66 -14.91
CA PRO A 95 -0.52 3.69 -15.46
C PRO A 95 -0.18 3.48 -16.94
N THR A 96 0.15 2.23 -17.30
CA THR A 96 0.26 1.82 -18.71
C THR A 96 -1.14 1.62 -19.24
N VAL A 97 -1.48 2.33 -20.31
CA VAL A 97 -2.77 2.18 -20.98
C VAL A 97 -2.53 1.36 -22.23
N ASP A 98 -3.16 0.18 -22.30
CA ASP A 98 -3.12 -0.64 -23.50
C ASP A 98 -4.08 -0.06 -24.54
N LEU A 99 -3.58 0.16 -25.76
CA LEU A 99 -4.39 0.67 -26.86
C LEU A 99 -5.20 -0.47 -27.46
N VAL A 100 -6.49 -0.52 -27.11
CA VAL A 100 -7.44 -1.52 -27.62
C VAL A 100 -8.29 -0.92 -28.74
N LYS A 101 -8.63 -1.73 -29.75
CA LYS A 101 -9.58 -1.33 -30.80
C LYS A 101 -10.96 -1.08 -30.19
N VAL A 102 -11.58 0.04 -30.57
CA VAL A 102 -12.91 0.42 -30.06
C VAL A 102 -13.98 -0.53 -30.61
N THR A 103 -14.60 -1.31 -29.72
CA THR A 103 -15.73 -2.19 -30.05
C THR A 103 -17.03 -1.40 -30.26
N TYR A 104 -18.02 -2.01 -30.91
CA TYR A 104 -19.33 -1.40 -31.12
C TYR A 104 -20.03 -1.04 -29.80
N GLU A 105 -19.92 -1.90 -28.79
CA GLU A 105 -20.48 -1.67 -27.46
C GLU A 105 -19.95 -0.38 -26.83
N LEU A 106 -18.63 -0.14 -26.88
CA LEU A 106 -18.02 1.09 -26.37
C LEU A 106 -18.53 2.35 -27.08
N LYS A 107 -18.89 2.25 -28.36
CA LYS A 107 -19.47 3.38 -29.12
C LYS A 107 -20.94 3.64 -28.78
N SER A 108 -21.69 2.58 -28.47
CA SER A 108 -23.10 2.68 -28.09
C SER A 108 -23.31 3.33 -26.72
N ILE A 109 -22.30 3.27 -25.84
CA ILE A 109 -22.38 3.86 -24.50
C ILE A 109 -22.35 5.39 -24.58
N LYS A 110 -23.50 6.01 -24.26
CA LYS A 110 -23.62 7.46 -24.09
C LYS A 110 -23.01 7.89 -22.75
N ALA A 111 -21.71 8.11 -22.72
CA ALA A 111 -20.95 8.41 -21.49
C ALA A 111 -21.51 9.59 -20.68
N CYS A 112 -21.86 10.70 -21.34
CA CYS A 112 -22.44 11.86 -20.68
C CYS A 112 -23.76 11.53 -19.98
N ASN A 113 -24.68 10.84 -20.66
CA ASN A 113 -25.98 10.49 -20.09
C ASN A 113 -25.83 9.55 -18.89
N LYS A 114 -24.91 8.58 -18.98
CA LYS A 114 -24.60 7.67 -17.87
C LYS A 114 -24.11 8.44 -16.65
N LEU A 115 -23.16 9.37 -16.81
CA LEU A 115 -22.66 10.19 -15.70
C LEU A 115 -23.77 11.04 -15.05
N HIS A 116 -24.71 11.57 -15.83
CA HIS A 116 -25.85 12.32 -15.29
C HIS A 116 -26.79 11.40 -14.50
N LEU A 117 -27.13 10.23 -15.05
CA LEU A 117 -27.98 9.26 -14.38
C LEU A 117 -27.38 8.76 -13.06
N GLU A 118 -26.07 8.48 -13.01
CA GLU A 118 -25.40 8.08 -11.76
C GLU A 118 -25.40 9.20 -10.70
N ARG A 119 -25.24 10.47 -11.11
CA ARG A 119 -25.38 11.62 -10.20
C ARG A 119 -26.79 11.73 -9.64
N THR A 120 -27.81 11.58 -10.50
CA THR A 120 -29.21 11.56 -10.09
C THR A 120 -29.48 10.41 -9.12
N ASN A 121 -29.00 9.20 -9.43
CA ASN A 121 -29.16 8.04 -8.54
C ASN A 121 -28.53 8.29 -7.17
N ALA A 122 -27.29 8.81 -7.12
CA ALA A 122 -26.61 9.13 -5.87
C ALA A 122 -27.34 10.20 -5.04
N CYS A 123 -27.95 11.21 -5.70
CA CYS A 123 -28.72 12.26 -5.04
C CYS A 123 -30.04 11.72 -4.43
N TYR A 124 -30.75 10.86 -5.16
CA TYR A 124 -32.08 10.39 -4.76
C TYR A 124 -32.09 9.07 -3.97
N VAL A 125 -30.94 8.54 -3.52
CA VAL A 125 -30.88 7.29 -2.73
C VAL A 125 -31.79 7.35 -1.51
N GLY A 126 -31.66 8.41 -0.70
CA GLY A 126 -32.43 8.55 0.54
C GLY A 126 -33.93 8.72 0.29
N VAL A 127 -34.31 9.59 -0.64
CA VAL A 127 -35.73 9.85 -0.98
C VAL A 127 -36.40 8.61 -1.55
N ARG A 128 -35.70 7.85 -2.40
CA ARG A 128 -36.23 6.60 -2.95
C ARG A 128 -36.37 5.53 -1.88
N ALA A 129 -35.41 5.43 -0.95
CA ALA A 129 -35.50 4.51 0.17
C ALA A 129 -36.70 4.86 1.08
N GLN A 130 -36.90 6.14 1.40
CA GLN A 130 -38.06 6.61 2.19
C GLN A 130 -39.39 6.30 1.49
N ARG A 131 -39.53 6.64 0.21
CA ARG A 131 -40.75 6.33 -0.54
C ARG A 131 -41.02 4.83 -0.65
N ALA A 132 -39.98 4.00 -0.74
CA ALA A 132 -40.14 2.55 -0.74
C ALA A 132 -40.64 2.05 0.63
N THR A 133 -40.09 2.56 1.74
CA THR A 133 -40.57 2.19 3.08
C THR A 133 -41.99 2.70 3.33
N ASP A 134 -42.33 3.90 2.88
CA ASP A 134 -43.68 4.46 3.05
C ASP A 134 -44.71 3.64 2.25
N ALA A 135 -44.38 3.26 1.01
CA ALA A 135 -45.23 2.40 0.17
C ALA A 135 -45.35 0.93 0.65
N GLU A 136 -44.41 0.45 1.47
CA GLU A 136 -44.50 -0.87 2.12
C GLU A 136 -45.34 -0.83 3.41
N ASN A 137 -45.47 0.34 4.04
CA ASN A 137 -46.25 0.54 5.27
C ASN A 137 -47.71 0.95 4.99
N GLU A 138 -48.01 1.48 3.80
CA GLU A 138 -49.36 1.67 3.26
C GLU A 138 -49.96 0.36 2.73
#